data_AF-A0A1T5FBP7-F1
#
_entry.id   AF-A0A1T5FBP7-F1
#
_cell.length_a   1.000
_cell.length_b   1.000
_cell.length_c   1.000
_cell.angle_alpha   90.00
_cell.angle_beta   90.00
_cell.angle_gamma   90.00
#
_symmetry.space_group_name_H-M   'P 1'
#
loop_
_entity.id
_entity.type
_entity.pdbx_description
1 polymer ?
#
loop_
_entity_poly.entity_id
_entity_poly.type
_entity_poly.pdbx_seq_one_letter_code
_entity_poly.pdbx_strand_id
1 'polypeptide(L)'
;MLNAVPDLPEDPALLKAMIAALQAENAKLTTTLRAHDLVVQALRLQIARLKKQAFGKSSEKIEREIAQLELALEDVLVSAAQQAPVASDQDDPDPDLAAPPSDTVPTPHHQIMARVPR
;
A
#
# COMPACT_ATOMS: atom_id res chain seq x y z
N MET A 1 -0.52 -11.04 -22.36
CA MET A 1 0.56 -11.97 -22.75
C MET A 1 0.58 -13.11 -21.73
N LEU A 2 0.78 -14.34 -22.20
CA LEU A 2 0.58 -15.59 -21.46
C LEU A 2 1.35 -15.64 -20.13
N ASN A 3 0.64 -15.88 -19.02
CA ASN A 3 1.22 -16.34 -17.77
C ASN A 3 1.78 -17.75 -17.99
N ALA A 4 3.06 -17.84 -18.35
CA ALA A 4 3.79 -19.09 -18.21
C ALA A 4 4.09 -19.25 -16.71
N VAL A 5 3.24 -19.99 -16.00
CA VAL A 5 3.69 -20.65 -14.78
C VAL A 5 4.86 -21.51 -15.22
N PRO A 6 6.11 -21.27 -14.77
CA PRO A 6 7.20 -22.16 -15.09
C PRO A 6 6.77 -23.58 -14.69
N ASP A 7 7.05 -24.59 -15.51
CA ASP A 7 6.68 -25.98 -15.20
C ASP A 7 7.12 -26.31 -13.76
N LEU A 8 6.15 -26.35 -12.86
CA LEU A 8 6.40 -26.61 -11.45
C LEU A 8 6.72 -28.10 -11.31
N PRO A 9 7.75 -28.47 -10.52
CA PRO A 9 8.01 -29.88 -10.27
C PRO A 9 6.84 -30.53 -9.54
N GLU A 10 6.41 -31.71 -9.99
CA GLU A 10 5.34 -32.47 -9.33
C GLU A 10 5.81 -33.18 -8.04
N ASP A 11 7.13 -33.26 -7.82
CA ASP A 11 7.69 -33.86 -6.62
C ASP A 11 7.45 -32.97 -5.39
N PRO A 12 6.71 -33.45 -4.37
CA PRO A 12 6.44 -32.68 -3.16
C PRO A 12 7.71 -32.34 -2.36
N ALA A 13 8.79 -33.11 -2.49
CA ALA A 13 10.06 -32.79 -1.84
C ALA A 13 10.73 -31.56 -2.49
N LEU A 14 10.75 -31.51 -3.83
CA LEU A 14 11.28 -30.37 -4.57
C LEU A 14 10.46 -29.09 -4.33
N LEU A 15 9.12 -29.20 -4.32
CA LEU A 15 8.25 -28.06 -4.01
C LEU A 15 8.51 -27.48 -2.61
N LYS A 16 8.65 -28.33 -1.59
CA LYS A 16 8.99 -27.88 -0.23
C LYS A 16 10.36 -27.19 -0.17
N ALA A 17 11.34 -27.70 -0.92
CA ALA A 17 12.66 -27.08 -1.01
C ALA A 17 12.60 -25.68 -1.67
N MET A 18 11.83 -25.53 -2.74
CA MET A 18 11.60 -24.23 -3.39
C MET A 18 10.89 -23.25 -2.45
N ILE A 19 9.85 -23.68 -1.73
CA ILE A 19 9.15 -22.84 -0.75
C ILE A 19 10.10 -22.40 0.37
N ALA A 20 10.93 -23.29 0.90
CA ALA A 20 11.91 -22.95 1.92
C ALA A 20 12.93 -21.91 1.40
N ALA A 21 13.40 -22.06 0.16
CA ALA A 21 14.29 -21.08 -0.48
C ALA A 21 13.61 -19.71 -0.64
N LEU A 22 12.37 -19.67 -1.13
CA LEU A 22 11.59 -18.43 -1.27
C LEU A 22 11.29 -17.79 0.09
N GLN A 23 11.03 -18.56 1.13
CA GLN A 23 10.84 -18.04 2.49
C GLN A 23 12.13 -17.42 3.04
N ALA A 24 13.28 -18.05 2.81
CA ALA A 24 14.57 -17.50 3.19
C ALA A 24 14.88 -16.19 2.45
N GLU A 25 14.58 -16.13 1.15
CA GLU A 25 14.72 -14.92 0.35
C GLU A 25 13.78 -13.81 0.82
N ASN A 26 12.50 -14.11 1.04
CA ASN A 26 11.54 -13.15 1.60
C ASN A 26 11.97 -12.63 2.97
N ALA A 27 12.51 -13.48 3.84
CA ALA A 27 13.01 -13.05 5.15
C ALA A 27 14.20 -12.08 5.01
N LYS A 28 15.09 -12.33 4.05
CA LYS A 28 16.20 -11.42 3.72
C LYS A 28 15.68 -10.08 3.20
N LEU A 29 14.78 -10.08 2.22
CA LEU A 29 14.19 -8.87 1.67
C LEU A 29 13.44 -8.05 2.73
N THR A 30 12.64 -8.72 3.57
CA THR A 30 11.92 -8.07 4.67
C THR A 30 12.87 -7.41 5.67
N THR A 31 14.01 -8.05 5.95
CA THR A 31 15.04 -7.46 6.82
C THR A 31 15.65 -6.21 6.20
N THR A 32 15.96 -6.23 4.90
CA THR A 32 16.48 -5.06 4.17
C THR A 32 15.47 -3.90 4.16
N LEU A 33 14.19 -4.19 3.89
CA LEU A 33 13.12 -3.17 3.93
C LEU A 33 13.04 -2.51 5.31
N ARG A 34 13.02 -3.30 6.39
CA ARG A 34 13.04 -2.76 7.76
C ARG A 34 14.27 -1.91 8.05
N ALA A 35 15.44 -2.31 7.54
CA ALA A 35 16.66 -1.51 7.71
C ALA A 35 16.53 -0.15 7.00
N HIS A 36 15.99 -0.11 5.78
CA HIS A 36 15.71 1.14 5.06
C HIS A 36 14.70 2.02 5.82
N ASP A 37 13.61 1.43 6.34
CA ASP A 37 12.61 2.16 7.13
C ASP A 37 13.20 2.83 8.38
N LEU A 38 14.14 2.16 9.05
CA LEU A 38 14.83 2.74 10.21
C LEU A 38 15.71 3.93 9.81
N VAL A 39 16.41 3.85 8.67
CA VAL A 39 17.21 4.97 8.13
C VAL A 39 16.31 6.15 7.81
N VAL A 40 15.19 5.93 7.13
CA VAL A 40 14.19 6.97 6.81
C VAL A 40 13.68 7.66 8.08
N GLN A 41 13.32 6.88 9.10
CA GLN A 41 12.84 7.42 10.37
C GLN A 41 13.91 8.25 11.09
N ALA A 42 15.15 7.77 11.12
CA ALA A 42 16.27 8.48 11.74
C ALA A 42 16.52 9.83 11.07
N LEU A 43 16.57 9.87 9.73
CA LEU A 43 16.74 11.10 8.95
C LEU A 43 15.61 12.09 9.21
N ARG A 44 14.35 11.65 9.15
CA ARG A 44 13.18 12.50 9.43
C ARG A 44 13.23 13.09 10.83
N LEU A 45 13.61 12.30 11.83
CA LEU A 45 13.74 12.76 13.21
C LEU A 45 14.87 13.81 13.36
N GLN A 46 16.02 13.58 12.73
CA GLN A 46 17.14 14.53 12.76
C GLN A 46 16.77 15.85 12.09
N ILE A 47 16.15 15.80 10.90
CA ILE A 47 15.65 16.98 10.19
C ILE A 47 14.66 17.75 11.08
N ALA A 48 13.69 17.07 11.69
CA ALA A 48 12.70 17.71 12.55
C ALA A 48 13.33 18.38 13.79
N ARG A 49 14.39 17.79 14.35
CA ARG A 49 15.15 18.39 15.46
C ARG A 49 15.89 19.64 15.01
N LEU A 50 16.61 19.59 13.89
CA LEU A 50 17.35 20.73 13.35
C LEU A 50 16.41 21.87 12.94
N LYS A 51 15.27 21.57 12.30
CA LYS A 51 14.25 22.57 11.96
C LYS A 51 13.74 23.36 13.17
N LYS A 52 13.68 22.74 14.36
CA LYS A 52 13.31 23.43 15.61
C LYS A 52 14.42 24.33 16.17
N GLN A 53 15.67 24.11 15.78
CA GLN A 53 16.85 24.85 16.26
C GLN A 53 17.29 25.95 15.29
N ALA A 54 16.69 26.04 14.10
CA ALA A 54 17.04 26.99 13.04
C ALA A 54 16.57 28.42 13.37
N PHE A 55 17.36 29.14 14.18
CA PHE A 55 17.17 30.58 14.43
C PHE A 55 18.52 31.33 14.52
N GLY A 56 18.58 32.53 13.93
CA GLY A 56 19.73 33.44 14.02
C GLY A 56 20.86 33.16 13.03
N LYS A 57 22.07 33.70 13.28
CA LYS A 57 23.22 33.58 12.36
C LYS A 57 23.72 32.14 12.18
N SER A 58 23.48 31.27 13.16
CA SER A 58 23.73 29.82 13.05
C SER A 58 22.66 29.08 12.22
N SER A 59 21.51 29.72 11.96
CA SER A 59 20.40 29.13 11.17
C SER A 59 20.82 28.82 9.76
N GLU A 60 21.60 29.69 9.11
CA GLU A 60 22.02 29.47 7.73
C GLU A 60 22.84 28.16 7.58
N LYS A 61 23.70 27.86 8.55
CA LYS A 61 24.45 26.59 8.55
C LYS A 61 23.52 25.40 8.80
N ILE A 62 22.59 25.53 9.75
CA ILE A 62 21.59 24.49 10.08
C ILE A 62 20.68 24.22 8.88
N GLU A 63 20.26 25.26 8.15
CA GLU A 63 19.44 25.16 6.93
C GLU A 63 20.16 24.41 5.82
N ARG A 64 21.46 24.67 5.63
CA ARG A 64 22.29 23.89 4.67
C ARG A 64 22.39 22.43 5.07
N GLU A 65 22.55 22.14 6.36
CA GLU A 65 22.58 20.75 6.86
C GLU A 65 21.22 20.05 6.68
N ILE A 66 20.11 20.76 6.96
CA ILE A 66 18.76 20.26 6.69
C ILE A 66 18.61 19.91 5.21
N ALA A 67 19.01 20.79 4.29
CA ALA A 67 18.90 20.54 2.86
C ALA A 67 19.72 19.31 2.42
N GLN A 68 20.91 19.10 2.99
CA GLN A 68 21.72 17.91 2.73
C GLN A 68 21.06 16.63 3.25
N LEU A 69 20.45 16.66 4.43
CA LEU A 69 19.73 15.53 4.99
C LEU A 69 18.44 15.23 4.23
N GLU A 70 17.76 16.26 3.71
CA GLU A 70 16.58 16.11 2.84
C GLU A 70 16.95 15.46 1.51
N LEU A 71 18.08 15.86 0.90
CA LEU A 71 18.61 15.20 -0.29
C LEU A 71 18.96 13.72 -0.02
N ALA A 72 19.66 13.44 1.08
CA ALA A 72 19.99 12.06 1.46
C ALA A 72 18.73 11.22 1.73
N LEU A 73 17.67 11.83 2.28
CA LEU A 73 16.39 11.17 2.46
C LEU A 73 15.72 10.85 1.12
N GLU A 74 15.76 11.77 0.15
CA GLU A 74 15.25 11.56 -1.20
C GLU A 74 15.98 10.40 -1.89
N ASP A 75 17.31 10.34 -1.83
CA ASP A 75 18.10 9.26 -2.41
C ASP A 75 17.70 7.88 -1.87
N VAL A 76 17.48 7.78 -0.55
CA VAL A 76 17.03 6.54 0.10
C VAL A 76 15.62 6.16 -0.37
N LEU A 77 14.71 7.13 -0.48
CA LEU A 77 13.33 6.88 -0.93
C LEU A 77 13.27 6.47 -2.41
N VAL A 78 14.07 7.11 -3.27
CA VAL A 78 14.19 6.74 -4.69
C VAL A 78 14.76 5.34 -4.83
N SER A 79 15.83 5.02 -4.09
CA SER A 79 16.42 3.68 -4.09
C SER A 79 15.42 2.62 -3.63
N ALA A 80 14.64 2.90 -2.58
CA ALA A 80 13.59 2.02 -2.12
C ALA A 80 12.45 1.86 -3.16
N ALA A 81 12.04 2.94 -3.82
CA ALA A 81 11.02 2.90 -4.86
C ALA A 81 11.45 2.10 -6.10
N GLN A 82 12.73 2.16 -6.49
CA GLN A 82 13.29 1.35 -7.59
C GLN A 82 13.35 -0.15 -7.25
N GLN A 83 13.45 -0.48 -5.97
CA GLN A 83 13.45 -1.86 -5.47
C GLN A 83 12.05 -2.39 -5.19
N ALA A 84 11.03 -1.51 -5.13
CA ALA A 84 9.66 -1.93 -4.92
C ALA A 84 9.20 -2.73 -6.16
N PRO A 85 8.63 -3.92 -5.97
CA PRO A 85 7.98 -4.61 -7.08
C PRO A 85 6.88 -3.70 -7.61
N VAL A 86 6.85 -3.48 -8.92
CA VAL A 86 5.70 -2.87 -9.59
C VAL A 86 4.52 -3.78 -9.31
N ALA A 87 3.69 -3.39 -8.35
CA ALA A 87 2.35 -3.94 -8.24
C ALA A 87 1.66 -3.57 -9.54
N SER A 88 1.49 -4.54 -10.44
CA SER A 88 0.51 -4.43 -11.50
C SER A 88 -0.82 -4.26 -10.79
N ASP A 89 -1.36 -3.05 -10.82
CA ASP A 89 -2.70 -2.72 -10.36
C ASP A 89 -3.68 -3.48 -11.29
N GLN A 90 -3.92 -4.74 -10.96
CA GLN A 90 -4.99 -5.58 -11.49
C GLN A 90 -5.68 -6.26 -10.31
N ASP A 91 -6.05 -5.45 -9.32
CA ASP A 91 -7.23 -5.73 -8.51
C ASP A 91 -8.31 -4.75 -8.99
N ASP A 92 -8.87 -5.01 -10.17
CA ASP A 92 -10.23 -4.52 -10.45
C ASP A 92 -11.14 -5.23 -9.44
N PRO A 93 -11.80 -4.54 -8.50
CA PRO A 93 -12.88 -5.16 -7.77
C PRO A 93 -14.01 -5.40 -8.79
N ASP A 94 -14.23 -6.64 -9.19
CA ASP A 94 -15.40 -7.06 -9.96
C ASP A 94 -16.66 -6.38 -9.38
N PRO A 95 -17.31 -5.44 -10.09
CA PRO A 95 -18.54 -4.81 -9.61
C PRO A 95 -19.76 -5.67 -9.93
N ASP A 96 -19.59 -6.96 -10.22
CA ASP A 96 -20.64 -7.83 -10.79
C ASP A 96 -21.17 -8.91 -9.84
N LEU A 97 -21.20 -8.63 -8.53
CA LEU A 97 -22.16 -9.29 -7.64
C LEU A 97 -23.17 -8.29 -7.06
N ALA A 98 -24.19 -8.04 -7.90
CA ALA A 98 -25.61 -7.97 -7.56
C ALA A 98 -26.14 -6.75 -6.76
N ALA A 99 -26.64 -5.75 -7.49
CA ALA A 99 -28.07 -5.36 -7.55
C ALA A 99 -28.26 -4.04 -8.33
N PRO A 100 -29.46 -3.68 -8.85
CA PRO A 100 -30.66 -4.43 -9.24
C PRO A 100 -31.07 -4.10 -10.71
N PRO A 101 -32.23 -4.58 -11.21
CA PRO A 101 -33.09 -3.59 -11.85
C PRO A 101 -34.54 -3.66 -11.38
N SER A 102 -35.08 -2.46 -11.20
CA SER A 102 -36.46 -2.13 -10.92
C SER A 102 -37.43 -2.78 -11.93
N ASP A 103 -38.45 -3.45 -11.42
CA ASP A 103 -39.68 -3.65 -12.19
C ASP A 103 -40.92 -3.39 -11.32
N THR A 104 -41.65 -2.35 -11.75
CA THR A 104 -43.09 -2.18 -11.63
C THR A 104 -43.71 -2.05 -10.23
N VAL A 105 -43.92 -0.79 -9.86
CA VAL A 105 -44.98 -0.37 -8.93
C VAL A 105 -46.35 -0.70 -9.55
N PRO A 106 -47.23 -1.46 -8.88
CA PRO A 106 -48.65 -1.39 -9.15
C PRO A 106 -49.28 -0.41 -8.17
N THR A 107 -49.88 0.62 -8.74
CA THR A 107 -50.73 1.63 -8.13
C THR A 107 -51.82 1.00 -7.23
N PRO A 108 -51.96 1.37 -5.94
CA PRO A 108 -53.16 1.04 -5.21
C PRO A 108 -54.29 1.98 -5.62
N HIS A 109 -55.31 1.38 -6.24
CA HIS A 109 -56.55 2.02 -6.65
C HIS A 109 -57.29 2.55 -5.41
N HIS A 110 -57.71 3.82 -5.48
CA HIS A 110 -58.46 4.53 -4.46
C HIS A 110 -59.82 3.86 -4.26
N GLN A 111 -60.13 3.37 -3.06
CA GLN A 111 -61.50 3.06 -2.67
C GLN A 111 -61.86 3.71 -1.34
N ILE A 112 -62.93 4.48 -1.42
CA ILE A 112 -63.45 5.48 -0.51
C ILE A 112 -64.38 4.82 0.52
N MET A 113 -64.21 5.18 1.80
CA MET A 113 -65.19 5.27 2.90
C MET A 113 -66.11 4.06 3.22
N ALA A 114 -66.00 3.54 4.45
CA ALA A 114 -67.17 3.25 5.32
C ALA A 114 -66.79 2.97 6.80
N ARG A 115 -66.98 4.00 7.62
CA ARG A 115 -67.51 4.06 9.00
C ARG A 115 -68.01 2.74 9.68
N VAL A 116 -67.41 2.36 10.84
CA VAL A 116 -67.96 2.00 12.20
C VAL A 116 -69.09 0.92 12.31
N PRO A 117 -69.36 0.23 13.45
CA PRO A 117 -68.55 -0.51 14.45
C PRO A 117 -69.06 -1.98 14.65
N ARG A 118 -68.51 -2.71 15.62
CA ARG A 118 -69.34 -3.46 16.59
C ARG A 118 -68.65 -3.62 17.94
#